data_AF-A0A8H5TJ24-F1
#
_entry.id   AF-A0A8H5TJ24-F1
#
_cell.length_a   1.000
_cell.length_b   1.000
_cell.length_c   1.000
_cell.angle_alpha   90.00
_cell.angle_beta   90.00
_cell.angle_gamma   90.00
#
_symmetry.space_group_name_H-M   'P 1'
#
loop_
_entity.id
_entity.type
_entity.pdbx_description
1 polymer ?
#
loop_
_entity_poly.entity_id
_entity_poly.type
_entity_poly.pdbx_seq_one_letter_code
_entity_poly.pdbx_strand_id
1 'polypeptide(L)'
;MATSFSISSPNPPSEVLDHLLAIYRIKFHLQPLQLFKLNDLKDDLKTSSQFLLYSFLALTVRHSTHDFYKDQKAAAVDLYANSAHQIVISLASQGVTRIDVIRALCMLVLVDVAACKPGRAWMSIGTLSRLEALRQLSQPASVEGSKDHEASLRCHWTVFLLEQTFMPQERNAVHDMDEPTYPASASRPPPLPPVSDSEYPPDLFSDDGVEDLGITAYYIAVSGIWGHLSSYMHQIRIGKADIAWSPGSMHYTLCAHLYEYESTTPHSHLLRNVHFTKRSAAEIMEAREYWVPWVLQQVTSHAITAILNHPFIHLVAMRDGSRGLQSRAFLQQTVDLALHHSAWVFKFLKFCEEQELRIHDPLVGHLVAIVATIPWLFQRAIDSKVALKAKSDLEWCKGFLERLSVTWPHIARKLEILQALDSIQEDNAAELNAKGIFIRFHPPLFWALVDPKISHMVPGSDSRGSNLFQDATIRVSTHYIQPLVEVQAEQSQNSESYDPFSLDIGTLEHINLDDIFANWTPHLDEM
;
A
#
# COMPACT_ATOMS: atom_id res chain seq x y z
N MET A 1 -6.60 26.69 35.60
CA MET A 1 -6.25 25.57 34.71
C MET A 1 -4.83 25.78 34.23
N ALA A 2 -4.02 24.72 34.10
CA ALA A 2 -2.64 24.87 33.64
C ALA A 2 -2.64 25.44 32.22
N THR A 3 -1.97 26.58 32.03
CA THR A 3 -1.89 27.30 30.76
C THR A 3 -0.80 26.75 29.84
N SER A 4 0.05 25.85 30.35
CA SER A 4 1.15 25.21 29.64
C SER A 4 1.48 23.85 30.25
N PHE A 5 2.06 22.96 29.45
CA PHE A 5 2.58 21.68 29.91
C PHE A 5 3.60 21.85 31.05
N SER A 6 3.54 20.94 32.04
CA SER A 6 4.52 20.80 33.10
C SER A 6 4.67 19.33 33.46
N ILE A 7 5.91 18.89 33.68
CA ILE A 7 6.21 17.52 34.14
C ILE A 7 5.49 17.19 35.45
N SER A 8 5.27 18.20 36.32
CA SER A 8 4.56 18.04 37.60
C SER A 8 3.05 17.86 37.47
N SER A 9 2.46 18.31 36.35
CA SER A 9 1.04 18.15 36.04
C SER A 9 0.90 17.78 34.55
N PRO A 10 1.24 16.53 34.21
CA PRO A 10 1.41 16.12 32.82
C PRO A 10 0.08 15.87 32.10
N ASN A 11 -1.06 15.83 32.80
CA ASN A 11 -2.35 15.55 32.16
C ASN A 11 -2.90 16.80 31.44
N PRO A 12 -3.23 16.70 30.14
CA PRO A 12 -3.79 17.84 29.40
C PRO A 12 -5.21 18.19 29.87
N PRO A 13 -5.59 19.49 29.81
CA PRO A 13 -6.99 19.91 29.91
C PRO A 13 -7.89 19.26 28.83
N SER A 14 -9.21 19.23 29.05
CA SER A 14 -10.15 18.60 28.09
C SER A 14 -10.05 19.20 26.68
N GLU A 15 -9.90 20.51 26.55
CA GLU A 15 -9.80 21.18 25.24
C GLU A 15 -8.56 20.72 24.47
N VAL A 16 -7.43 20.59 25.16
CA VAL A 16 -6.19 20.07 24.59
C VAL A 16 -6.37 18.60 24.19
N LEU A 17 -7.05 17.80 25.01
CA LEU A 17 -7.37 16.41 24.67
C LEU A 17 -8.25 16.32 23.43
N ASP A 18 -9.25 17.20 23.26
CA ASP A 18 -10.12 17.25 22.08
C ASP A 18 -9.33 17.55 20.79
N HIS A 19 -8.33 18.45 20.86
CA HIS A 19 -7.39 18.66 19.77
C HIS A 19 -6.57 17.41 19.44
N LEU A 20 -6.08 16.69 20.45
CA LEU A 20 -5.31 15.44 20.24
C LEU A 20 -6.18 14.30 19.68
N LEU A 21 -7.46 14.24 20.05
CA LEU A 21 -8.45 13.31 19.47
C LEU A 21 -8.63 13.57 17.96
N ALA A 22 -8.71 14.84 17.54
CA ALA A 22 -8.78 15.20 16.13
C ALA A 22 -7.54 14.76 15.35
N ILE A 23 -6.34 14.90 15.95
CA ILE A 23 -5.09 14.39 15.37
C ILE A 23 -5.15 12.88 15.18
N TYR A 24 -5.61 12.13 16.19
CA TYR A 24 -5.74 10.67 16.10
C TYR A 24 -6.67 10.27 14.97
N ARG A 25 -7.85 10.88 14.90
CA ARG A 25 -8.85 10.64 13.85
C ARG A 25 -8.27 10.83 12.45
N ILE A 26 -7.48 11.89 12.24
CA ILE A 26 -6.95 12.23 10.91
C ILE A 26 -5.73 11.38 10.57
N LYS A 27 -4.77 11.22 11.49
CA LYS A 27 -3.45 10.67 11.16
C LYS A 27 -3.31 9.17 11.37
N PHE A 28 -4.06 8.58 12.30
CA PHE A 28 -3.77 7.21 12.77
C PHE A 28 -4.96 6.27 12.70
N HIS A 29 -6.19 6.77 12.90
CA HIS A 29 -7.38 5.94 12.79
C HIS A 29 -7.51 5.35 11.39
N LEU A 30 -7.58 4.03 11.33
CA LEU A 30 -7.57 3.18 10.13
C LEU A 30 -6.30 3.34 9.27
N GLN A 31 -5.18 3.87 9.83
CA GLN A 31 -3.92 4.15 9.11
C GLN A 31 -2.66 3.95 9.99
N PRO A 32 -2.29 2.72 10.41
CA PRO A 32 -3.04 1.47 10.29
C PRO A 32 -3.86 1.13 11.56
N LEU A 33 -3.97 2.05 12.53
CA LEU A 33 -4.54 1.74 13.84
C LEU A 33 -6.07 1.67 13.81
N GLN A 34 -6.63 0.51 14.13
CA GLN A 34 -8.08 0.31 14.23
C GLN A 34 -8.60 0.23 15.67
N LEU A 35 -7.77 0.63 16.63
CA LEU A 35 -7.85 0.27 18.05
C LEU A 35 -9.14 0.70 18.78
N PHE A 36 -9.78 1.79 18.34
CA PHE A 36 -10.88 2.44 19.04
C PHE A 36 -12.06 2.72 18.11
N LYS A 37 -13.26 2.82 18.67
CA LYS A 37 -14.41 3.45 18.01
C LYS A 37 -14.35 4.95 18.30
N LEU A 38 -14.43 5.79 17.27
CA LEU A 38 -14.24 7.23 17.44
C LEU A 38 -15.26 7.87 18.39
N ASN A 39 -16.51 7.39 18.37
CA ASN A 39 -17.58 7.89 19.23
C ASN A 39 -17.32 7.64 20.72
N ASP A 40 -16.63 6.54 21.05
CA ASP A 40 -16.35 6.13 22.44
C ASP A 40 -14.95 6.58 22.91
N LEU A 41 -14.07 6.99 21.98
CA LEU A 41 -12.64 7.22 22.23
C LEU A 41 -12.34 8.15 23.41
N LYS A 42 -13.09 9.26 23.54
CA LYS A 42 -12.85 10.23 24.62
C LYS A 42 -13.15 9.63 26.00
N ASP A 43 -14.21 8.85 26.10
CA ASP A 43 -14.64 8.26 27.37
C ASP A 43 -13.83 6.99 27.69
N ASP A 44 -13.45 6.22 26.67
CA ASP A 44 -12.49 5.13 26.77
C ASP A 44 -11.16 5.63 27.36
N LEU A 45 -10.62 6.75 26.86
CA LEU A 45 -9.35 7.29 27.36
C LEU A 45 -9.46 7.82 28.80
N LYS A 46 -10.57 8.44 29.20
CA LYS A 46 -10.78 8.93 30.58
C LYS A 46 -10.85 7.81 31.60
N THR A 47 -11.39 6.66 31.20
CA THR A 47 -11.59 5.50 32.08
C THR A 47 -10.45 4.47 31.98
N SER A 48 -9.57 4.62 30.98
CA SER A 48 -8.44 3.73 30.74
C SER A 48 -7.33 3.80 31.79
N SER A 49 -6.47 2.76 31.76
CA SER A 49 -5.21 2.76 32.49
C SER A 49 -4.31 3.93 32.08
N GLN A 50 -3.60 4.55 33.03
CA GLN A 50 -2.75 5.73 32.76
C GLN A 50 -1.71 5.48 31.66
N PHE A 51 -1.14 4.27 31.58
CA PHE A 51 -0.18 3.94 30.52
C PHE A 51 -0.81 3.95 29.12
N LEU A 52 -2.11 3.61 28.99
CA LEU A 52 -2.82 3.65 27.71
C LEU A 52 -3.04 5.10 27.26
N LEU A 53 -3.50 5.95 28.19
CA LEU A 53 -3.58 7.40 27.96
C LEU A 53 -2.22 7.97 27.56
N TYR A 54 -1.14 7.63 28.27
CA TYR A 54 0.19 8.14 27.94
C TYR A 54 0.72 7.63 26.61
N SER A 55 0.43 6.39 26.20
CA SER A 55 0.73 5.92 24.84
C SER A 55 -0.01 6.75 23.78
N PHE A 56 -1.29 7.07 24.01
CA PHE A 56 -2.08 7.92 23.12
C PHE A 56 -1.51 9.34 23.04
N LEU A 57 -1.15 9.94 24.18
CA LEU A 57 -0.54 11.27 24.23
C LEU A 57 0.84 11.29 23.56
N ALA A 58 1.69 10.29 23.80
CA ALA A 58 3.00 10.18 23.15
C ALA A 58 2.89 10.18 21.61
N LEU A 59 1.89 9.47 21.08
CA LEU A 59 1.62 9.38 19.64
C LEU A 59 1.10 10.71 19.07
N THR A 60 0.10 11.32 19.72
CA THR A 60 -0.62 12.48 19.18
C THR A 60 0.11 13.82 19.42
N VAL A 61 0.73 14.02 20.59
CA VAL A 61 1.42 15.27 20.96
C VAL A 61 2.56 15.58 20.00
N ARG A 62 3.22 14.57 19.43
CA ARG A 62 4.25 14.72 18.39
C ARG A 62 3.78 15.61 17.23
N HIS A 63 2.50 15.52 16.89
CA HIS A 63 1.87 16.24 15.78
C HIS A 63 1.01 17.42 16.23
N SER A 64 0.99 17.72 17.53
CA SER A 64 0.20 18.84 18.05
C SER A 64 0.80 20.19 17.69
N THR A 65 -0.10 21.12 17.38
CA THR A 65 0.17 22.54 17.17
C THR A 65 -0.43 23.41 18.28
N HIS A 66 -0.99 22.80 19.32
CA HIS A 66 -1.65 23.52 20.40
C HIS A 66 -0.63 24.23 21.30
N ASP A 67 -0.92 25.47 21.66
CA ASP A 67 -0.06 26.31 22.52
C ASP A 67 0.29 25.69 23.88
N PHE A 68 -0.50 24.72 24.37
CA PHE A 68 -0.25 24.04 25.63
C PHE A 68 1.11 23.31 25.64
N TYR A 69 1.53 22.77 24.49
CA TYR A 69 2.81 22.07 24.31
C TYR A 69 3.90 22.93 23.66
N LYS A 70 3.65 24.23 23.50
CA LYS A 70 4.62 25.15 22.89
C LYS A 70 5.94 25.10 23.65
N ASP A 71 7.04 25.02 22.90
CA ASP A 71 8.43 24.91 23.38
C ASP A 71 8.77 23.67 24.24
N GLN A 72 7.77 22.88 24.65
CA GLN A 72 7.93 21.68 25.48
C GLN A 72 7.43 20.39 24.82
N LYS A 73 7.04 20.44 23.54
CA LYS A 73 6.49 19.29 22.80
C LYS A 73 7.40 18.06 22.86
N ALA A 74 8.70 18.22 22.62
CA ALA A 74 9.65 17.10 22.66
C ALA A 74 9.74 16.49 24.06
N ALA A 75 9.87 17.33 25.10
CA ALA A 75 9.90 16.88 26.50
C ALA A 75 8.61 16.17 26.91
N ALA A 76 7.44 16.65 26.45
CA ALA A 76 6.16 16.01 26.70
C ALA A 76 6.08 14.62 26.04
N VAL A 77 6.45 14.51 24.75
CA VAL A 77 6.49 13.23 24.03
C VAL A 77 7.41 12.24 24.74
N ASP A 78 8.62 12.67 25.13
CA ASP A 78 9.58 11.81 25.83
C ASP A 78 9.04 11.35 27.20
N LEU A 79 8.40 12.24 27.96
CA LEU A 79 7.80 11.90 29.25
C LEU A 79 6.70 10.84 29.08
N TYR A 80 5.74 11.07 28.19
CA TYR A 80 4.63 10.15 27.98
C TYR A 80 5.11 8.82 27.44
N ALA A 81 5.99 8.83 26.44
CA ALA A 81 6.54 7.63 25.82
C ALA A 81 7.32 6.78 26.84
N ASN A 82 8.27 7.39 27.57
CA ASN A 82 9.10 6.65 28.53
C ASN A 82 8.25 6.07 29.68
N SER A 83 7.30 6.85 30.20
CA SER A 83 6.41 6.41 31.29
C SER A 83 5.52 5.24 30.84
N ALA A 84 4.93 5.33 29.65
CA ALA A 84 4.11 4.25 29.10
C ALA A 84 4.94 3.00 28.78
N HIS A 85 6.10 3.16 28.11
CA HIS A 85 6.97 2.04 27.75
C HIS A 85 7.41 1.21 28.95
N GLN A 86 7.82 1.86 30.06
CA GLN A 86 8.28 1.14 31.26
C GLN A 86 7.23 0.17 31.79
N ILE A 87 5.97 0.63 31.87
CA ILE A 87 4.86 -0.19 32.38
C ILE A 87 4.44 -1.23 31.34
N VAL A 88 4.21 -0.82 30.09
CA VAL A 88 3.66 -1.67 29.04
C VAL A 88 4.62 -2.81 28.69
N ILE A 89 5.92 -2.54 28.55
CA ILE A 89 6.92 -3.58 28.26
C ILE A 89 7.03 -4.57 29.42
N SER A 90 6.98 -4.09 30.67
CA SER A 90 7.00 -4.97 31.84
C SER A 90 5.79 -5.91 31.86
N LEU A 91 4.59 -5.39 31.66
CA LEU A 91 3.35 -6.20 31.58
C LEU A 91 3.40 -7.18 30.40
N ALA A 92 3.84 -6.71 29.23
CA ALA A 92 3.97 -7.53 28.03
C ALA A 92 4.96 -8.69 28.22
N SER A 93 6.11 -8.42 28.86
CA SER A 93 7.13 -9.45 29.15
C SER A 93 6.65 -10.52 30.13
N GLN A 94 5.65 -10.20 30.95
CA GLN A 94 4.99 -11.13 31.87
C GLN A 94 3.83 -11.88 31.22
N GLY A 95 3.55 -11.65 29.93
CA GLY A 95 2.45 -12.31 29.21
C GLY A 95 1.06 -11.75 29.55
N VAL A 96 0.96 -10.51 30.03
CA VAL A 96 -0.35 -9.89 30.34
C VAL A 96 -1.06 -9.52 29.04
N THR A 97 -2.13 -10.25 28.70
CA THR A 97 -2.88 -10.14 27.43
C THR A 97 -4.08 -9.16 27.49
N ARG A 98 -4.08 -8.22 28.44
CA ARG A 98 -5.14 -7.21 28.56
C ARG A 98 -5.21 -6.33 27.30
N ILE A 99 -6.42 -6.00 26.85
CA ILE A 99 -6.66 -5.13 25.68
C ILE A 99 -5.92 -3.80 25.82
N ASP A 100 -5.92 -3.17 27.01
CA ASP A 100 -5.17 -1.93 27.27
C ASP A 100 -3.68 -2.04 26.94
N VAL A 101 -3.05 -3.18 27.30
CA VAL A 101 -1.61 -3.41 27.07
C VAL A 101 -1.34 -3.50 25.57
N ILE A 102 -2.19 -4.21 24.84
CA ILE A 102 -2.06 -4.41 23.39
C ILE A 102 -2.28 -3.08 22.65
N ARG A 103 -3.35 -2.33 22.98
CA ARG A 103 -3.61 -0.99 22.42
C ARG A 103 -2.44 -0.04 22.67
N ALA A 104 -1.97 0.00 23.91
CA ALA A 104 -0.85 0.84 24.30
C ALA A 104 0.41 0.49 23.53
N LEU A 105 0.73 -0.80 23.42
CA LEU A 105 1.92 -1.27 22.71
C LEU A 105 1.82 -1.03 21.19
N CYS A 106 0.66 -1.20 20.57
CA CYS A 106 0.43 -0.86 19.16
C CYS A 106 0.71 0.63 18.87
N MET A 107 0.25 1.54 19.71
CA MET A 107 0.55 2.97 19.57
C MET A 107 2.04 3.27 19.79
N LEU A 108 2.67 2.61 20.77
CA LEU A 108 4.09 2.77 21.07
C LEU A 108 5.00 2.25 19.95
N VAL A 109 4.58 1.23 19.19
CA VAL A 109 5.28 0.82 17.95
C VAL A 109 5.40 2.00 17.01
N LEU A 110 4.30 2.71 16.74
CA LEU A 110 4.32 3.88 15.85
C LEU A 110 5.14 5.04 16.44
N VAL A 111 5.14 5.22 17.76
CA VAL A 111 6.02 6.19 18.44
C VAL A 111 7.50 5.86 18.21
N ASP A 112 7.88 4.59 18.37
CA ASP A 112 9.26 4.13 18.17
C ASP A 112 9.68 4.22 16.69
N VAL A 113 8.78 3.90 15.76
CA VAL A 113 8.97 4.09 14.31
C VAL A 113 9.19 5.57 13.98
N ALA A 114 8.33 6.46 14.49
CA ALA A 114 8.44 7.90 14.27
C ALA A 114 9.72 8.48 14.92
N ALA A 115 10.22 7.86 15.99
CA ALA A 115 11.47 8.20 16.64
C ALA A 115 12.72 7.53 16.03
N CYS A 116 12.58 6.84 14.89
CA CYS A 116 13.67 6.11 14.22
C CYS A 116 14.37 5.08 15.13
N LYS A 117 13.59 4.35 15.93
CA LYS A 117 14.06 3.27 16.82
C LYS A 117 13.60 1.89 16.31
N PRO A 118 14.01 1.44 15.11
CA PRO A 118 13.46 0.24 14.48
C PRO A 118 13.69 -1.04 15.28
N GLY A 119 14.82 -1.17 15.99
CA GLY A 119 15.04 -2.35 16.84
C GLY A 119 13.99 -2.48 17.95
N ARG A 120 13.60 -1.36 18.57
CA ARG A 120 12.53 -1.36 19.59
C ARG A 120 11.16 -1.62 18.99
N ALA A 121 10.86 -1.02 17.83
CA ALA A 121 9.63 -1.28 17.10
C ALA A 121 9.52 -2.77 16.71
N TRP A 122 10.59 -3.36 16.15
CA TRP A 122 10.65 -4.78 15.78
C TRP A 122 10.36 -5.69 16.97
N MET A 123 11.05 -5.46 18.10
CA MET A 123 10.83 -6.25 19.30
C MET A 123 9.41 -6.09 19.83
N SER A 124 8.87 -4.87 19.81
CA SER A 124 7.49 -4.59 20.26
C SER A 124 6.45 -5.26 19.38
N ILE A 125 6.63 -5.26 18.06
CA ILE A 125 5.77 -6.01 17.12
C ILE A 125 5.85 -7.50 17.40
N GLY A 126 7.06 -8.07 17.51
CA GLY A 126 7.22 -9.49 17.83
C GLY A 126 6.65 -9.89 19.21
N THR A 127 6.61 -8.98 20.17
CA THR A 127 5.92 -9.15 21.44
C THR A 127 4.40 -9.07 21.28
N LEU A 128 3.87 -8.13 20.49
CA LEU A 128 2.44 -8.05 20.16
C LEU A 128 1.94 -9.35 19.51
N SER A 129 2.65 -9.88 18.53
CA SER A 129 2.29 -11.15 17.86
C SER A 129 2.14 -12.29 18.87
N ARG A 130 3.09 -12.39 19.81
CA ARG A 130 3.10 -13.44 20.85
C ARG A 130 2.00 -13.24 21.89
N LEU A 131 1.73 -11.99 22.28
CA LEU A 131 0.64 -11.66 23.20
C LEU A 131 -0.72 -11.96 22.57
N GLU A 132 -0.90 -11.66 21.29
CA GLU A 132 -2.13 -12.00 20.56
C GLU A 132 -2.33 -13.51 20.46
N ALA A 133 -1.28 -14.27 20.09
CA ALA A 133 -1.34 -15.73 20.09
C ALA A 133 -1.71 -16.28 21.49
N LEU A 134 -1.10 -15.77 22.56
CA LEU A 134 -1.44 -16.16 23.93
C LEU A 134 -2.89 -15.80 24.30
N ARG A 135 -3.38 -14.65 23.83
CA ARG A 135 -4.75 -14.19 24.06
C ARG A 135 -5.78 -15.07 23.33
N GLN A 136 -5.48 -15.52 22.13
CA GLN A 136 -6.31 -16.47 21.38
C GLN A 136 -6.37 -17.82 22.10
N LEU A 137 -5.23 -18.35 22.53
CA LEU A 137 -5.16 -19.61 23.30
C LEU A 137 -5.91 -19.56 24.64
N SER A 138 -6.03 -18.36 25.23
CA SER A 138 -6.65 -18.16 26.55
C SER A 138 -8.15 -17.79 26.48
N GLN A 139 -8.70 -17.53 25.29
CA GLN A 139 -10.09 -17.11 25.15
C GLN A 139 -11.05 -18.31 25.18
N PRO A 140 -12.05 -18.35 26.08
CA PRO A 140 -13.12 -19.33 25.99
C PRO A 140 -13.99 -19.05 24.75
N ALA A 141 -14.40 -20.11 24.06
CA ALA A 141 -15.09 -20.08 22.76
C ALA A 141 -16.47 -19.36 22.71
N SER A 142 -16.89 -18.65 23.76
CA SER A 142 -18.23 -18.05 23.81
C SER A 142 -18.24 -16.69 24.53
N VAL A 143 -17.89 -15.61 23.83
CA VAL A 143 -18.37 -14.26 24.13
C VAL A 143 -18.52 -13.48 22.82
N GLU A 144 -19.39 -13.96 21.93
CA GLU A 144 -19.78 -13.19 20.73
C GLU A 144 -20.67 -12.01 21.16
N GLY A 145 -20.38 -10.80 20.64
CA GLY A 145 -21.23 -9.62 20.80
C GLY A 145 -20.97 -8.71 22.00
N SER A 146 -19.97 -8.96 22.85
CA SER A 146 -19.58 -8.00 23.90
C SER A 146 -18.75 -6.82 23.33
N LYS A 147 -18.77 -5.66 23.99
CA LYS A 147 -17.86 -4.54 23.64
C LYS A 147 -16.39 -4.97 23.66
N ASP A 148 -16.05 -5.90 24.56
CA ASP A 148 -14.70 -6.46 24.68
C ASP A 148 -14.33 -7.34 23.48
N HIS A 149 -15.29 -8.00 22.83
CA HIS A 149 -15.06 -8.81 21.64
C HIS A 149 -14.66 -7.97 20.43
N GLU A 150 -15.41 -6.91 20.13
CA GLU A 150 -15.09 -5.98 19.02
C GLU A 150 -13.75 -5.26 19.25
N ALA A 151 -13.47 -4.85 20.50
CA ALA A 151 -12.17 -4.30 20.88
C ALA A 151 -11.03 -5.32 20.68
N SER A 152 -11.29 -6.59 20.99
CA SER A 152 -10.39 -7.71 20.75
C SER A 152 -10.09 -7.91 19.26
N LEU A 153 -11.10 -7.94 18.39
CA LEU A 153 -10.92 -8.09 16.94
C LEU A 153 -10.09 -6.93 16.37
N ARG A 154 -10.41 -5.70 16.76
CA ARG A 154 -9.65 -4.50 16.37
C ARG A 154 -8.19 -4.56 16.77
N CYS A 155 -7.89 -5.04 17.98
CA CYS A 155 -6.52 -5.26 18.43
C CYS A 155 -5.82 -6.31 17.58
N HIS A 156 -6.44 -7.49 17.40
CA HIS A 156 -5.88 -8.58 16.60
C HIS A 156 -5.49 -8.12 15.19
N TRP A 157 -6.43 -7.49 14.48
CA TRP A 157 -6.20 -7.03 13.11
C TRP A 157 -5.29 -5.80 13.02
N THR A 158 -5.23 -4.96 14.06
CA THR A 158 -4.20 -3.90 14.13
C THR A 158 -2.80 -4.49 14.28
N VAL A 159 -2.62 -5.54 15.10
CA VAL A 159 -1.33 -6.24 15.22
C VAL A 159 -0.92 -6.84 13.89
N PHE A 160 -1.84 -7.51 13.19
CA PHE A 160 -1.61 -8.00 11.83
C PHE A 160 -1.18 -6.89 10.87
N LEU A 161 -1.89 -5.76 10.83
CA LEU A 161 -1.53 -4.66 9.93
C LEU A 161 -0.16 -4.05 10.26
N LEU A 162 0.20 -3.95 11.54
CA LEU A 162 1.54 -3.49 11.94
C LEU A 162 2.64 -4.48 11.50
N GLU A 163 2.38 -5.78 11.57
CA GLU A 163 3.27 -6.80 10.99
C GLU A 163 3.40 -6.60 9.48
N GLN A 164 2.29 -6.53 8.73
CA GLN A 164 2.34 -6.36 7.28
C GLN A 164 3.02 -5.05 6.84
N THR A 165 2.91 -4.01 7.66
CA THR A 165 3.50 -2.69 7.36
C THR A 165 5.01 -2.66 7.58
N PHE A 166 5.50 -3.20 8.70
CA PHE A 166 6.89 -3.01 9.12
C PHE A 166 7.74 -4.27 9.09
N MET A 167 7.09 -5.44 9.09
CA MET A 167 7.70 -6.76 9.14
C MET A 167 6.91 -7.76 8.29
N PRO A 168 6.61 -7.46 7.00
CA PRO A 168 5.81 -8.35 6.19
C PRO A 168 6.53 -9.69 6.07
N GLN A 169 5.91 -10.71 6.66
CA GLN A 169 6.36 -12.09 6.60
C GLN A 169 5.17 -12.93 6.16
N GLU A 170 5.48 -14.01 5.45
CA GLU A 170 4.51 -15.05 5.16
C GLU A 170 4.03 -15.66 6.49
N ARG A 171 2.77 -15.38 6.83
CA ARG A 171 2.08 -16.20 7.82
C ARG A 171 1.83 -17.52 7.12
N ASN A 172 2.33 -18.62 7.68
CA ASN A 172 1.99 -19.93 7.14
C ASN A 172 0.47 -20.05 7.15
N ALA A 173 -0.14 -20.11 5.97
CA ALA A 173 -1.54 -20.45 5.76
C ALA A 173 -1.77 -21.94 6.10
N VAL A 174 -1.36 -22.36 7.29
CA VAL A 174 -2.11 -23.44 7.94
C VAL A 174 -3.50 -22.84 8.02
N HIS A 175 -4.39 -23.30 7.15
CA HIS A 175 -5.81 -22.98 7.15
C HIS A 175 -6.34 -23.34 8.54
N ASP A 176 -6.14 -22.44 9.50
CA ASP A 176 -6.79 -22.50 10.79
C ASP A 176 -8.24 -22.18 10.48
N MET A 177 -9.09 -23.18 10.68
CA MET A 177 -10.54 -23.03 10.76
C MET A 177 -10.97 -22.07 11.91
N ASP A 178 -9.99 -21.43 12.58
CA ASP A 178 -10.06 -20.61 13.78
C ASP A 178 -9.58 -19.16 13.55
N GLU A 179 -9.36 -18.69 12.30
CA GLU A 179 -9.01 -17.28 12.08
C GLU A 179 -10.16 -16.35 12.55
N PRO A 180 -9.89 -15.31 13.36
CA PRO A 180 -10.94 -14.44 13.86
C PRO A 180 -11.72 -13.75 12.75
N THR A 181 -12.99 -13.48 12.98
CA THR A 181 -13.79 -12.64 12.07
C THR A 181 -13.24 -11.22 11.96
N TYR A 182 -13.61 -10.52 10.90
CA TYR A 182 -13.21 -9.12 10.69
C TYR A 182 -13.96 -8.17 11.65
N PRO A 183 -13.33 -7.04 12.05
CA PRO A 183 -14.00 -6.05 12.88
C PRO A 183 -15.08 -5.32 12.09
N ALA A 184 -16.04 -4.73 12.79
CA ALA A 184 -17.12 -3.99 12.13
C ALA A 184 -16.57 -2.85 11.25
N SER A 185 -16.99 -2.86 9.98
CA SER A 185 -16.68 -1.81 8.99
C SER A 185 -17.66 -0.65 9.11
N ALA A 186 -17.23 0.53 8.65
CA ALA A 186 -18.13 1.67 8.49
C ALA A 186 -19.20 1.37 7.43
N SER A 187 -20.40 1.90 7.64
CA SER A 187 -21.46 1.83 6.64
C SER A 187 -21.03 2.51 5.35
N ARG A 188 -21.56 2.00 4.24
CA ARG A 188 -21.30 2.56 2.92
C ARG A 188 -21.84 3.99 2.82
N PRO A 189 -21.17 4.90 2.10
CA PRO A 189 -21.77 6.17 1.73
C PRO A 189 -23.09 5.95 0.99
N PRO A 190 -24.07 6.86 1.15
CA PRO A 190 -25.31 6.81 0.40
C PRO A 190 -25.04 6.73 -1.11
N PRO A 191 -25.89 6.01 -1.87
CA PRO A 191 -25.79 5.99 -3.32
C PRO A 191 -26.05 7.40 -3.85
N LEU A 192 -25.32 7.79 -4.90
CA LEU A 192 -25.65 9.00 -5.65
C LEU A 192 -26.91 8.75 -6.48
N PRO A 193 -27.69 9.79 -6.84
CA PRO A 193 -28.78 9.65 -7.78
C PRO A 193 -28.26 8.95 -9.04
N PRO A 194 -29.05 8.08 -9.69
CA PRO A 194 -28.64 7.45 -10.93
C PRO A 194 -28.34 8.58 -11.92
N VAL A 195 -27.05 8.81 -12.14
CA VAL A 195 -26.60 9.52 -13.32
C VAL A 195 -27.11 8.67 -14.48
N SER A 196 -27.60 9.28 -15.55
CA SER A 196 -27.92 8.56 -16.78
C SER A 196 -26.63 7.99 -17.35
N ASP A 197 -26.06 6.96 -16.72
CA ASP A 197 -24.88 6.23 -17.14
C ASP A 197 -25.35 5.29 -18.27
N SER A 198 -25.77 5.89 -19.40
CA SER A 198 -25.96 5.18 -20.67
C SER A 198 -24.62 4.79 -21.30
N GLU A 199 -23.49 5.15 -20.67
CA GLU A 199 -22.14 4.92 -21.17
C GLU A 199 -21.56 3.55 -20.81
N TYR A 200 -22.18 2.80 -19.89
CA TYR A 200 -21.62 1.53 -19.42
C TYR A 200 -22.63 0.39 -19.50
N PRO A 201 -22.23 -0.80 -19.99
CA PRO A 201 -23.08 -1.97 -19.94
C PRO A 201 -23.41 -2.33 -18.49
N PRO A 202 -24.62 -2.84 -18.21
CA PRO A 202 -24.99 -3.28 -16.86
C PRO A 202 -23.98 -4.31 -16.34
N ASP A 203 -23.70 -4.26 -15.04
CA ASP A 203 -22.81 -5.20 -14.36
C ASP A 203 -23.22 -6.63 -14.75
N LEU A 204 -22.29 -7.39 -15.33
CA LEU A 204 -22.52 -8.78 -15.74
C LEU A 204 -22.84 -9.72 -14.57
N PHE A 205 -22.66 -9.24 -13.34
CA PHE A 205 -22.80 -10.02 -12.11
C PHE A 205 -23.68 -9.26 -11.11
N SER A 206 -24.65 -9.96 -10.54
CA SER A 206 -25.46 -9.49 -9.41
C SER A 206 -24.75 -9.86 -8.11
N ASP A 207 -24.79 -8.98 -7.09
CA ASP A 207 -24.32 -9.26 -5.73
C ASP A 207 -25.27 -10.26 -4.98
N ASP A 208 -26.26 -10.84 -5.65
CA ASP A 208 -27.23 -11.77 -5.06
C ASP A 208 -26.52 -12.99 -4.42
N GLY A 209 -26.41 -12.97 -3.10
CA GLY A 209 -25.97 -14.12 -2.28
C GLY A 209 -24.53 -14.05 -1.76
N VAL A 210 -23.75 -13.00 -2.03
CA VAL A 210 -22.42 -12.81 -1.43
C VAL A 210 -22.54 -12.01 -0.14
N GLU A 211 -22.03 -12.55 0.97
CA GLU A 211 -21.95 -11.82 2.24
C GLU A 211 -20.89 -10.71 2.15
N ASP A 212 -21.30 -9.45 2.35
CA ASP A 212 -20.38 -8.30 2.40
C ASP A 212 -19.67 -8.24 3.76
N LEU A 213 -18.37 -8.53 3.77
CA LEU A 213 -17.51 -8.49 4.96
C LEU A 213 -17.17 -7.04 5.39
N GLY A 214 -17.47 -6.07 4.54
CA GLY A 214 -17.23 -4.66 4.73
C GLY A 214 -15.82 -4.21 4.31
N ILE A 215 -15.70 -2.93 3.96
CA ILE A 215 -14.50 -2.40 3.30
C ILE A 215 -13.20 -2.55 4.10
N THR A 216 -13.28 -2.53 5.43
CA THR A 216 -12.12 -2.73 6.30
C THR A 216 -11.59 -4.16 6.21
N ALA A 217 -12.48 -5.16 6.07
CA ALA A 217 -12.10 -6.55 5.87
C ALA A 217 -11.33 -6.72 4.56
N TYR A 218 -11.81 -6.13 3.46
CA TYR A 218 -11.14 -6.21 2.17
C TYR A 218 -9.78 -5.49 2.15
N TYR A 219 -9.59 -4.42 2.93
CA TYR A 219 -8.27 -3.81 3.14
C TYR A 219 -7.32 -4.73 3.92
N ILE A 220 -7.81 -5.37 4.97
CA ILE A 220 -7.03 -6.35 5.76
C ILE A 220 -6.62 -7.53 4.86
N ALA A 221 -7.57 -8.10 4.11
CA ALA A 221 -7.32 -9.25 3.22
C ALA A 221 -6.23 -8.95 2.18
N VAL A 222 -6.32 -7.82 1.47
CA VAL A 222 -5.31 -7.45 0.48
C VAL A 222 -3.93 -7.17 1.12
N SER A 223 -3.91 -6.69 2.37
CA SER A 223 -2.66 -6.52 3.14
C SER A 223 -1.99 -7.86 3.45
N GLY A 224 -2.74 -8.96 3.53
CA GLY A 224 -2.19 -10.32 3.62
C GLY A 224 -1.48 -10.76 2.33
N ILE A 225 -2.05 -10.43 1.17
CA ILE A 225 -1.40 -10.69 -0.13
C ILE A 225 -0.09 -9.91 -0.25
N TRP A 226 -0.04 -8.68 0.26
CA TRP A 226 1.20 -7.90 0.36
C TRP A 226 2.30 -8.62 1.17
N GLY A 227 1.93 -9.29 2.28
CA GLY A 227 2.84 -10.12 3.06
C GLY A 227 3.49 -11.24 2.25
N HIS A 228 2.67 -11.97 1.48
CA HIS A 228 3.14 -13.03 0.57
C HIS A 228 4.04 -12.48 -0.54
N LEU A 229 3.66 -11.35 -1.15
CA LEU A 229 4.49 -10.68 -2.16
C LEU A 229 5.84 -10.25 -1.59
N SER A 230 5.86 -9.71 -0.37
CA SER A 230 7.10 -9.30 0.30
C SER A 230 8.03 -10.49 0.57
N SER A 231 7.48 -11.61 1.04
CA SER A 231 8.22 -12.87 1.17
C SER A 231 8.79 -13.31 -0.18
N TYR A 232 7.98 -13.28 -1.24
CA TYR A 232 8.42 -13.62 -2.59
C TYR A 232 9.56 -12.72 -3.09
N MET A 233 9.45 -11.40 -2.91
CA MET A 233 10.51 -10.45 -3.25
C MET A 233 11.82 -10.76 -2.51
N HIS A 234 11.73 -11.12 -1.23
CA HIS A 234 12.88 -11.56 -0.45
C HIS A 234 13.50 -12.85 -1.02
N GLN A 235 12.69 -13.86 -1.36
CA GLN A 235 13.17 -15.10 -1.97
C GLN A 235 13.88 -14.87 -3.31
N ILE A 236 13.37 -13.96 -4.15
CA ILE A 236 14.02 -13.57 -5.41
C ILE A 236 15.40 -12.97 -5.11
N ARG A 237 15.47 -12.01 -4.17
CA ARG A 237 16.72 -11.35 -3.81
C ARG A 237 17.81 -12.31 -3.36
N ILE A 238 17.45 -13.34 -2.59
CA ILE A 238 18.41 -14.35 -2.10
C ILE A 238 18.61 -15.53 -3.06
N GLY A 239 18.02 -15.48 -4.27
CA GLY A 239 18.18 -16.49 -5.31
C GLY A 239 17.50 -17.82 -5.01
N LYS A 240 16.46 -17.83 -4.16
CA LYS A 240 15.68 -19.01 -3.80
C LYS A 240 14.33 -19.12 -4.50
N ALA A 241 13.90 -18.06 -5.19
CA ALA A 241 12.67 -18.09 -5.98
C ALA A 241 12.86 -18.87 -7.28
N ASP A 242 11.83 -19.63 -7.65
CA ASP A 242 11.71 -20.24 -8.98
C ASP A 242 11.48 -19.18 -10.08
N ILE A 243 11.68 -19.57 -11.33
CA ILE A 243 11.41 -18.71 -12.49
C ILE A 243 9.93 -18.31 -12.53
N ALA A 244 9.64 -17.04 -12.83
CA ALA A 244 8.28 -16.49 -12.68
C ALA A 244 7.25 -17.15 -13.62
N TRP A 245 7.65 -17.54 -14.82
CA TRP A 245 6.74 -18.10 -15.83
C TRP A 245 6.59 -19.61 -15.79
N SER A 246 7.20 -20.33 -14.82
CA SER A 246 6.92 -21.76 -14.69
C SER A 246 5.51 -21.99 -14.15
N PRO A 247 4.81 -23.04 -14.61
CA PRO A 247 3.56 -23.47 -13.96
C PRO A 247 3.79 -23.71 -12.46
N GLY A 248 2.90 -23.19 -11.62
CA GLY A 248 3.01 -23.31 -10.16
C GLY A 248 4.06 -22.42 -9.49
N SER A 249 4.66 -21.46 -10.21
CA SER A 249 5.53 -20.45 -9.59
C SER A 249 4.76 -19.60 -8.58
N MET A 250 5.47 -19.06 -7.59
CA MET A 250 4.90 -18.09 -6.65
C MET A 250 4.32 -16.86 -7.35
N HIS A 251 4.82 -16.50 -8.54
CA HIS A 251 4.25 -15.41 -9.33
C HIS A 251 2.80 -15.72 -9.74
N TYR A 252 2.55 -16.90 -10.32
CA TYR A 252 1.17 -17.29 -10.69
C TYR A 252 0.28 -17.56 -9.48
N THR A 253 0.82 -18.09 -8.37
CA THR A 253 0.08 -18.23 -7.11
C THR A 253 -0.40 -16.87 -6.60
N LEU A 254 0.46 -15.85 -6.61
CA LEU A 254 0.08 -14.49 -6.21
C LEU A 254 -0.94 -13.86 -7.17
N CYS A 255 -0.82 -14.08 -8.48
CA CYS A 255 -1.85 -13.68 -9.43
C CYS A 255 -3.21 -14.33 -9.12
N ALA A 256 -3.21 -15.64 -8.80
CA ALA A 256 -4.42 -16.35 -8.42
C ALA A 256 -5.06 -15.78 -7.14
N HIS A 257 -4.25 -15.48 -6.11
CA HIS A 257 -4.75 -14.83 -4.89
C HIS A 257 -5.38 -13.45 -5.19
N LEU A 258 -4.80 -12.66 -6.09
CA LEU A 258 -5.39 -11.39 -6.51
C LEU A 258 -6.72 -11.58 -7.24
N TYR A 259 -6.83 -12.56 -8.14
CA TYR A 259 -8.08 -12.84 -8.86
C TYR A 259 -9.18 -13.40 -7.94
N GLU A 260 -8.82 -14.24 -6.98
CA GLU A 260 -9.75 -14.73 -5.95
C GLU A 260 -10.22 -13.59 -5.04
N TYR A 261 -9.30 -12.72 -4.64
CA TYR A 261 -9.63 -11.52 -3.90
C TYR A 261 -10.58 -10.58 -4.68
N GLU A 262 -10.30 -10.35 -5.95
CA GLU A 262 -11.15 -9.52 -6.82
C GLU A 262 -12.52 -10.14 -7.04
N SER A 263 -12.60 -11.47 -7.24
CA SER A 263 -13.86 -12.17 -7.48
C SER A 263 -14.75 -12.28 -6.25
N THR A 264 -14.17 -12.21 -5.05
CA THR A 264 -14.90 -12.23 -3.77
C THR A 264 -15.23 -10.83 -3.24
N THR A 265 -14.67 -9.77 -3.84
CA THR A 265 -14.98 -8.39 -3.47
C THR A 265 -16.36 -8.00 -4.03
N PRO A 266 -17.34 -7.61 -3.20
CA PRO A 266 -18.67 -7.24 -3.66
C PRO A 266 -18.62 -6.10 -4.66
N HIS A 267 -19.45 -6.21 -5.69
CA HIS A 267 -19.54 -5.24 -6.79
C HIS A 267 -19.77 -3.83 -6.28
N SER A 268 -20.49 -3.77 -5.19
CA SER A 268 -21.00 -2.57 -4.62
C SER A 268 -19.92 -1.76 -3.84
N HIS A 269 -18.69 -2.29 -3.74
CA HIS A 269 -17.45 -1.57 -3.38
C HIS A 269 -16.56 -1.19 -4.57
N LEU A 270 -16.89 -1.59 -5.80
CA LEU A 270 -16.08 -1.26 -6.98
C LEU A 270 -16.12 0.24 -7.30
N LEU A 271 -15.04 0.77 -7.87
CA LEU A 271 -14.87 2.18 -8.24
C LEU A 271 -16.11 2.80 -8.92
N ARG A 272 -16.70 2.09 -9.89
CA ARG A 272 -17.89 2.54 -10.62
C ARG A 272 -19.13 2.70 -9.74
N ASN A 273 -19.33 1.77 -8.80
CA ASN A 273 -20.54 1.67 -7.98
C ASN A 273 -20.44 2.53 -6.73
N VAL A 274 -19.20 2.76 -6.27
CA VAL A 274 -18.98 3.76 -5.25
C VAL A 274 -19.02 5.15 -5.86
N HIS A 275 -18.70 5.44 -7.13
CA HIS A 275 -18.65 6.82 -7.67
C HIS A 275 -17.66 7.74 -6.95
N PHE A 276 -16.48 7.22 -6.61
CA PHE A 276 -15.46 7.95 -5.83
C PHE A 276 -15.11 9.31 -6.46
N THR A 277 -14.94 9.35 -7.79
CA THR A 277 -14.55 10.56 -8.52
C THR A 277 -15.68 11.58 -8.71
N LYS A 278 -16.94 11.18 -8.49
CA LYS A 278 -18.12 12.06 -8.65
C LYS A 278 -18.55 12.71 -7.32
N ARG A 279 -17.87 12.41 -6.20
CA ARG A 279 -18.19 12.98 -4.88
C ARG A 279 -17.43 14.25 -4.56
N SER A 280 -18.07 15.09 -3.78
CA SER A 280 -17.46 16.28 -3.19
C SER A 280 -16.56 15.94 -1.99
N ALA A 281 -15.60 16.82 -1.71
CA ALA A 281 -14.72 16.71 -0.55
C ALA A 281 -15.51 16.60 0.77
N ALA A 282 -16.64 17.31 0.90
CA ALA A 282 -17.48 17.26 2.10
C ALA A 282 -18.07 15.86 2.34
N GLU A 283 -18.62 15.22 1.30
CA GLU A 283 -19.15 13.86 1.39
C GLU A 283 -18.06 12.83 1.70
N ILE A 284 -16.88 13.01 1.13
CA ILE A 284 -15.72 12.16 1.41
C ILE A 284 -15.25 12.32 2.87
N MET A 285 -15.25 13.55 3.40
CA MET A 285 -14.89 13.82 4.79
C MET A 285 -15.93 13.32 5.78
N GLU A 286 -17.22 13.37 5.45
CA GLU A 286 -18.31 12.86 6.28
C GLU A 286 -18.21 11.34 6.46
N ALA A 287 -18.03 10.60 5.36
CA ALA A 287 -17.90 9.15 5.37
C ALA A 287 -16.43 8.67 5.44
N ARG A 288 -15.55 9.43 6.10
CA ARG A 288 -14.09 9.16 6.11
C ARG A 288 -13.72 7.75 6.59
N GLU A 289 -14.46 7.19 7.56
CA GLU A 289 -14.21 5.83 8.08
C GLU A 289 -14.49 4.74 7.04
N TYR A 290 -15.21 5.04 5.97
CA TYR A 290 -15.35 4.18 4.79
C TYR A 290 -14.26 4.48 3.76
N TRP A 291 -14.05 5.75 3.42
CA TRP A 291 -13.16 6.14 2.33
C TRP A 291 -11.69 5.85 2.57
N VAL A 292 -11.23 5.96 3.82
CA VAL A 292 -9.83 5.65 4.14
C VAL A 292 -9.52 4.17 3.85
N PRO A 293 -10.18 3.17 4.47
CA PRO A 293 -9.96 1.78 4.10
C PRO A 293 -10.18 1.48 2.62
N TRP A 294 -11.17 2.13 1.99
CA TRP A 294 -11.43 1.95 0.56
C TRP A 294 -10.24 2.37 -0.31
N VAL A 295 -9.70 3.57 -0.08
CA VAL A 295 -8.52 4.05 -0.81
C VAL A 295 -7.30 3.19 -0.51
N LEU A 296 -7.09 2.81 0.75
CA LEU A 296 -5.98 1.93 1.13
C LEU A 296 -6.09 0.56 0.44
N GLN A 297 -7.30 0.03 0.33
CA GLN A 297 -7.60 -1.21 -0.38
C GLN A 297 -7.23 -1.11 -1.86
N GLN A 298 -7.72 -0.07 -2.57
CA GLN A 298 -7.43 0.16 -3.98
C GLN A 298 -5.93 0.40 -4.24
N VAL A 299 -5.31 1.26 -3.44
CA VAL A 299 -3.87 1.57 -3.58
C VAL A 299 -3.03 0.32 -3.35
N THR A 300 -3.37 -0.50 -2.35
CA THR A 300 -2.62 -1.71 -2.02
C THR A 300 -2.78 -2.77 -3.11
N SER A 301 -4.00 -3.04 -3.60
CA SER A 301 -4.22 -4.03 -4.67
C SER A 301 -3.46 -3.66 -5.95
N HIS A 302 -3.59 -2.42 -6.41
CA HIS A 302 -2.86 -1.95 -7.59
C HIS A 302 -1.34 -1.94 -7.37
N ALA A 303 -0.86 -1.55 -6.19
CA ALA A 303 0.57 -1.59 -5.90
C ALA A 303 1.13 -3.02 -5.91
N ILE A 304 0.42 -3.99 -5.33
CA ILE A 304 0.83 -5.41 -5.37
C ILE A 304 0.95 -5.88 -6.82
N THR A 305 -0.05 -5.62 -7.67
CA THR A 305 0.00 -6.03 -9.09
C THR A 305 1.15 -5.36 -9.84
N ALA A 306 1.40 -4.06 -9.59
CA ALA A 306 2.51 -3.33 -10.20
C ALA A 306 3.88 -3.87 -9.76
N ILE A 307 4.04 -4.20 -8.48
CA ILE A 307 5.29 -4.71 -7.90
C ILE A 307 5.53 -6.17 -8.33
N LEU A 308 4.49 -7.00 -8.37
CA LEU A 308 4.57 -8.38 -8.85
C LEU A 308 5.04 -8.45 -10.31
N ASN A 309 4.66 -7.46 -11.11
CA ASN A 309 5.04 -7.31 -12.52
C ASN A 309 6.19 -6.32 -12.73
N HIS A 310 6.96 -6.00 -11.69
CA HIS A 310 7.93 -4.92 -11.76
C HIS A 310 9.07 -5.21 -12.77
N PRO A 311 9.39 -4.30 -13.73
CA PRO A 311 10.37 -4.57 -14.79
C PRO A 311 11.78 -4.89 -14.27
N PHE A 312 12.24 -4.23 -13.19
CA PHE A 312 13.52 -4.58 -12.55
C PHE A 312 13.56 -6.05 -12.10
N ILE A 313 12.46 -6.57 -11.56
CA ILE A 313 12.42 -7.94 -11.05
C ILE A 313 12.58 -8.93 -12.21
N HIS A 314 11.78 -8.76 -13.26
CA HIS A 314 11.76 -9.72 -14.36
C HIS A 314 12.92 -9.56 -15.34
N LEU A 315 13.36 -8.35 -15.65
CA LEU A 315 14.40 -8.09 -16.67
C LEU A 315 15.82 -8.12 -16.10
N VAL A 316 15.98 -7.97 -14.79
CA VAL A 316 17.29 -7.91 -14.13
C VAL A 316 17.42 -8.98 -13.06
N ALA A 317 16.60 -8.96 -12.01
CA ALA A 317 16.78 -9.86 -10.88
C ALA A 317 16.62 -11.34 -11.23
N MET A 318 15.65 -11.67 -12.08
CA MET A 318 15.35 -13.06 -12.46
C MET A 318 16.05 -13.50 -13.75
N ARG A 319 16.90 -12.65 -14.33
CA ARG A 319 17.58 -12.94 -15.60
C ARG A 319 18.54 -14.12 -15.49
N ASP A 320 19.36 -14.17 -14.44
CA ASP A 320 20.39 -15.20 -14.29
C ASP A 320 19.82 -16.57 -13.92
N GLY A 321 18.62 -16.61 -13.31
CA GLY A 321 17.89 -17.84 -13.03
C GLY A 321 17.20 -18.45 -14.27
N SER A 322 17.10 -17.70 -15.36
CA SER A 322 16.43 -18.16 -16.58
C SER A 322 17.33 -19.10 -17.38
N ARG A 323 16.92 -20.37 -17.51
CA ARG A 323 17.56 -21.32 -18.43
C ARG A 323 17.08 -21.06 -19.86
N GLY A 324 17.43 -19.90 -20.44
CA GLY A 324 17.07 -19.53 -21.81
C GLY A 324 16.51 -18.11 -21.95
N LEU A 325 16.05 -17.77 -23.14
CA LEU A 325 15.40 -16.48 -23.39
C LEU A 325 14.02 -16.44 -22.74
N GLN A 326 13.74 -15.36 -22.03
CA GLN A 326 12.42 -15.11 -21.44
C GLN A 326 11.35 -15.00 -22.54
N SER A 327 10.15 -15.48 -22.27
CA SER A 327 9.02 -15.33 -23.19
C SER A 327 8.73 -13.84 -23.42
N ARG A 328 8.74 -13.42 -24.69
CA ARG A 328 8.42 -12.04 -25.07
C ARG A 328 7.00 -11.65 -24.70
N ALA A 329 6.06 -12.60 -24.73
CA ALA A 329 4.68 -12.36 -24.32
C ALA A 329 4.57 -12.11 -22.82
N PHE A 330 5.29 -12.90 -22.01
CA PHE A 330 5.37 -12.67 -20.57
C PHE A 330 5.96 -11.30 -20.25
N LEU A 331 7.05 -10.91 -20.93
CA LEU A 331 7.68 -9.59 -20.73
C LEU A 331 6.78 -8.43 -21.17
N GLN A 332 6.03 -8.58 -22.27
CA GLN A 332 5.06 -7.59 -22.71
C GLN A 332 3.98 -7.38 -21.63
N GLN A 333 3.34 -8.46 -21.20
CA GLN A 333 2.31 -8.43 -20.16
C GLN A 333 2.82 -7.84 -18.85
N THR A 334 4.04 -8.22 -18.45
CA THR A 334 4.71 -7.69 -17.25
C THR A 334 4.80 -6.16 -17.30
N VAL A 335 5.31 -5.61 -18.39
CA VAL A 335 5.47 -4.15 -18.53
C VAL A 335 4.13 -3.43 -18.60
N ASP A 336 3.17 -3.98 -19.33
CA ASP A 336 1.84 -3.37 -19.48
C ASP A 336 1.10 -3.32 -18.13
N LEU A 337 1.12 -4.42 -17.36
CA LEU A 337 0.53 -4.46 -16.02
C LEU A 337 1.25 -3.51 -15.05
N ALA A 338 2.58 -3.46 -15.08
CA ALA A 338 3.34 -2.55 -14.21
C ALA A 338 3.00 -1.07 -14.48
N LEU A 339 2.96 -0.67 -15.74
CA LEU A 339 2.61 0.70 -16.13
C LEU A 339 1.14 1.04 -15.82
N HIS A 340 0.23 0.12 -16.12
CA HIS A 340 -1.19 0.31 -15.87
C HIS A 340 -1.49 0.49 -14.37
N HIS A 341 -1.05 -0.48 -13.55
CA HIS A 341 -1.38 -0.47 -12.12
C HIS A 341 -0.61 0.61 -11.35
N SER A 342 0.63 0.95 -11.73
CA SER A 342 1.35 2.09 -11.13
C SER A 342 0.63 3.42 -11.39
N ALA A 343 0.09 3.62 -12.59
CA ALA A 343 -0.69 4.82 -12.90
C ALA A 343 -1.96 4.94 -12.04
N TRP A 344 -2.64 3.82 -11.75
CA TRP A 344 -3.81 3.81 -10.87
C TRP A 344 -3.48 4.19 -9.43
N VAL A 345 -2.38 3.67 -8.88
CA VAL A 345 -1.89 4.07 -7.54
C VAL A 345 -1.78 5.59 -7.45
N PHE A 346 -1.15 6.23 -8.44
CA PHE A 346 -0.96 7.68 -8.45
C PHE A 346 -2.26 8.44 -8.66
N LYS A 347 -3.16 7.96 -9.54
CA LYS A 347 -4.48 8.59 -9.77
C LYS A 347 -5.32 8.63 -8.49
N PHE A 348 -5.41 7.51 -7.76
CA PHE A 348 -6.17 7.45 -6.51
C PHE A 348 -5.64 8.44 -5.49
N LEU A 349 -4.32 8.46 -5.27
CA LEU A 349 -3.72 9.34 -4.27
C LEU A 349 -3.75 10.81 -4.68
N LYS A 350 -3.57 11.15 -5.97
CA LYS A 350 -3.75 12.53 -6.48
C LYS A 350 -5.16 13.03 -6.22
N PHE A 351 -6.17 12.23 -6.56
CA PHE A 351 -7.57 12.58 -6.30
C PHE A 351 -7.83 12.76 -4.79
N CYS A 352 -7.25 11.91 -3.94
CA CYS A 352 -7.34 12.09 -2.49
C CYS A 352 -6.76 13.43 -2.01
N GLU A 353 -5.64 13.87 -2.58
CA GLU A 353 -5.06 15.19 -2.26
C GLU A 353 -5.95 16.35 -2.73
N GLU A 354 -6.58 16.22 -3.89
CA GLU A 354 -7.55 17.19 -4.43
C GLU A 354 -8.82 17.30 -3.56
N GLN A 355 -9.27 16.19 -2.97
CA GLN A 355 -10.45 16.13 -2.08
C GLN A 355 -10.11 16.34 -0.60
N GLU A 356 -8.90 16.80 -0.28
CA GLU A 356 -8.39 17.01 1.09
C GLU A 356 -8.35 15.74 1.97
N LEU A 357 -8.59 14.55 1.41
CA LEU A 357 -8.44 13.25 2.05
C LEU A 357 -6.95 12.85 2.08
N ARG A 358 -6.16 13.50 2.92
CA ARG A 358 -4.74 13.14 3.05
C ARG A 358 -4.57 11.75 3.68
N ILE A 359 -3.89 10.86 2.95
CA ILE A 359 -3.49 9.54 3.43
C ILE A 359 -2.17 9.67 4.20
N HIS A 360 -2.17 9.12 5.41
CA HIS A 360 -1.05 9.15 6.36
C HIS A 360 -0.46 7.77 6.64
N ASP A 361 -0.92 6.74 5.93
CA ASP A 361 -0.52 5.37 6.18
C ASP A 361 0.95 5.10 5.78
N PRO A 362 1.78 4.54 6.68
CA PRO A 362 3.19 4.26 6.38
C PRO A 362 3.40 3.13 5.37
N LEU A 363 2.49 2.15 5.25
CA LEU A 363 2.55 1.13 4.21
C LEU A 363 2.35 1.77 2.83
N VAL A 364 1.41 2.70 2.68
CA VAL A 364 1.24 3.45 1.42
C VAL A 364 2.52 4.19 1.03
N GLY A 365 3.18 4.84 1.99
CA GLY A 365 4.49 5.46 1.74
C GLY A 365 5.54 4.47 1.25
N HIS A 366 5.56 3.27 1.82
CA HIS A 366 6.47 2.22 1.37
C HIS A 366 6.14 1.72 -0.04
N LEU A 367 4.86 1.47 -0.34
CA LEU A 367 4.39 1.00 -1.64
C LEU A 367 4.68 2.03 -2.73
N VAL A 368 4.35 3.31 -2.50
CA VAL A 368 4.63 4.41 -3.43
C VAL A 368 6.13 4.50 -3.74
N ALA A 369 7.00 4.34 -2.72
CA ALA A 369 8.44 4.37 -2.96
C ALA A 369 8.93 3.23 -3.87
N ILE A 370 8.35 2.04 -3.78
CA ILE A 370 8.68 0.93 -4.70
C ILE A 370 8.11 1.24 -6.09
N VAL A 371 6.81 1.54 -6.16
CA VAL A 371 6.09 1.76 -7.41
C VAL A 371 6.69 2.94 -8.19
N ALA A 372 7.21 3.97 -7.53
CA ALA A 372 7.91 5.10 -8.15
C ALA A 372 9.17 4.69 -8.95
N THR A 373 9.75 3.51 -8.68
CA THR A 373 10.88 3.03 -9.48
C THR A 373 10.45 2.56 -10.89
N ILE A 374 9.16 2.30 -11.12
CA ILE A 374 8.59 2.03 -12.44
C ILE A 374 8.67 3.28 -13.34
N PRO A 375 8.04 4.42 -13.03
CA PRO A 375 8.20 5.63 -13.84
C PRO A 375 9.65 6.10 -13.89
N TRP A 376 10.46 5.85 -12.86
CA TRP A 376 11.91 6.11 -12.94
C TRP A 376 12.61 5.33 -14.06
N LEU A 377 12.22 4.08 -14.32
CA LEU A 377 12.71 3.31 -15.47
C LEU A 377 12.18 3.89 -16.79
N PHE A 378 10.90 4.28 -16.83
CA PHE A 378 10.23 4.71 -18.07
C PHE A 378 10.39 6.19 -18.43
N GLN A 379 10.97 7.03 -17.57
CA GLN A 379 11.21 8.45 -17.89
C GLN A 379 12.18 8.67 -19.06
N ARG A 380 12.86 7.61 -19.52
CA ARG A 380 13.72 7.59 -20.72
C ARG A 380 13.22 6.58 -21.77
N ALA A 381 11.94 6.23 -21.74
CA ALA A 381 11.35 5.43 -22.79
C ALA A 381 11.52 6.13 -24.16
N ILE A 382 11.62 5.33 -25.23
CA ILE A 382 11.69 5.85 -26.60
C ILE A 382 10.41 6.62 -26.95
N ASP A 383 9.26 6.16 -26.44
CA ASP A 383 8.00 6.87 -26.54
C ASP A 383 8.02 8.12 -25.66
N SER A 384 8.03 9.29 -26.31
CA SER A 384 8.05 10.60 -25.66
C SER A 384 6.85 10.86 -24.72
N LYS A 385 5.66 10.33 -25.04
CA LYS A 385 4.47 10.51 -24.19
C LYS A 385 4.63 9.71 -22.89
N VAL A 386 5.08 8.46 -23.02
CA VAL A 386 5.38 7.59 -21.86
C VAL A 386 6.47 8.23 -21.00
N ALA A 387 7.55 8.73 -21.61
CA ALA A 387 8.65 9.37 -20.91
C ALA A 387 8.24 10.63 -20.13
N LEU A 388 7.46 11.52 -20.77
CA LEU A 388 6.97 12.75 -20.12
C LEU A 388 6.03 12.44 -18.97
N LYS A 389 5.08 11.52 -19.17
CA LYS A 389 4.16 11.09 -18.11
C LYS A 389 4.92 10.46 -16.94
N ALA A 390 5.86 9.57 -17.22
CA ALA A 390 6.68 8.93 -16.20
C ALA A 390 7.51 9.95 -15.39
N LYS A 391 8.09 10.96 -16.05
CA LYS A 391 8.78 12.06 -15.35
C LYS A 391 7.84 12.83 -14.42
N SER A 392 6.64 13.17 -14.88
CA SER A 392 5.64 13.87 -14.06
C SER A 392 5.18 13.03 -12.87
N ASP A 393 4.93 11.74 -13.08
CA ASP A 393 4.49 10.84 -12.03
C ASP A 393 5.59 10.61 -10.98
N LEU A 394 6.85 10.46 -11.40
CA LEU A 394 8.00 10.35 -10.50
C LEU A 394 8.16 11.61 -9.63
N GLU A 395 8.04 12.80 -10.22
CA GLU A 395 8.13 14.05 -9.47
C GLU A 395 7.01 14.17 -8.43
N TRP A 396 5.78 13.82 -8.81
CA TRP A 396 4.67 13.78 -7.86
C TRP A 396 4.92 12.77 -6.73
N CYS A 397 5.45 11.58 -7.03
CA CYS A 397 5.78 10.57 -6.02
C CYS A 397 6.78 11.10 -5.00
N LYS A 398 7.82 11.79 -5.44
CA LYS A 398 8.81 12.40 -4.53
C LYS A 398 8.16 13.40 -3.59
N GLY A 399 7.32 14.29 -4.12
CA GLY A 399 6.58 15.26 -3.31
C GLY A 399 5.63 14.59 -2.31
N PHE A 400 4.95 13.52 -2.70
CA PHE A 400 4.11 12.72 -1.80
C PHE A 400 4.93 12.12 -0.65
N LEU A 401 6.06 11.47 -0.97
CA LEU A 401 6.95 10.87 0.03
C LEU A 401 7.57 11.91 0.96
N GLU A 402 7.94 13.09 0.45
CA GLU A 402 8.44 14.21 1.24
C GLU A 402 7.42 14.65 2.29
N ARG A 403 6.16 14.89 1.88
CA ARG A 403 5.07 15.25 2.79
C ARG A 403 4.82 14.18 3.85
N LEU A 404 4.80 12.91 3.44
CA LEU A 404 4.55 11.79 4.35
C LEU A 404 5.73 11.60 5.34
N SER A 405 6.95 11.93 4.93
CA SER A 405 8.15 11.81 5.76
C SER A 405 8.14 12.72 7.01
N VAL A 406 7.36 13.81 6.98
CA VAL A 406 7.12 14.66 8.16
C VAL A 406 6.43 13.88 9.28
N THR A 407 5.55 12.93 8.93
CA THR A 407 4.91 12.04 9.90
C THR A 407 5.80 10.83 10.19
N TRP A 408 6.44 10.28 9.16
CA TRP A 408 7.21 9.06 9.20
C TRP A 408 8.65 9.26 8.70
N PRO A 409 9.61 9.61 9.57
CA PRO A 409 10.96 9.97 9.11
C PRO A 409 11.70 8.84 8.36
N HIS A 410 11.36 7.57 8.60
CA HIS A 410 11.91 6.45 7.82
C HIS A 410 11.51 6.47 6.33
N ILE A 411 10.44 7.19 5.95
CA ILE A 411 10.06 7.41 4.54
C ILE A 411 11.03 8.40 3.87
N ALA A 412 11.61 9.36 4.60
CA ALA A 412 12.63 10.26 4.05
C ALA A 412 13.81 9.46 3.47
N ARG A 413 14.20 8.36 4.14
CA ARG A 413 15.25 7.48 3.65
C ARG A 413 14.90 6.82 2.30
N LYS A 414 13.63 6.47 2.08
CA LYS A 414 13.18 5.91 0.80
C LYS A 414 13.23 6.98 -0.31
N LEU A 415 12.87 8.22 0.02
CA LEU A 415 13.02 9.36 -0.88
C LEU A 415 14.49 9.63 -1.24
N GLU A 416 15.41 9.58 -0.27
CA GLU A 416 16.86 9.70 -0.51
C GLU A 416 17.37 8.62 -1.49
N ILE A 417 16.88 7.38 -1.36
CA ILE A 417 17.27 6.29 -2.28
C ILE A 417 16.76 6.58 -3.71
N LEU A 418 15.54 7.09 -3.85
CA LEU A 418 15.00 7.51 -5.16
C LEU A 418 15.80 8.68 -5.75
N GLN A 419 16.20 9.65 -4.94
CA GLN A 419 17.03 10.77 -5.39
C GLN A 419 18.45 10.32 -5.79
N ALA A 420 19.03 9.36 -5.07
CA ALA A 420 20.32 8.77 -5.44
C ALA A 420 20.25 8.02 -6.77
N LEU A 421 19.13 7.38 -7.07
CA LEU A 421 18.89 6.76 -8.37
C LEU A 421 18.93 7.81 -9.50
N ASP A 422 18.34 9.00 -9.30
CA ASP A 422 18.39 10.07 -10.29
C ASP A 422 19.81 10.61 -10.52
N SER A 423 20.60 10.83 -9.46
CA SER A 423 21.97 11.36 -9.61
C SER A 423 22.87 10.41 -10.41
N ILE A 424 22.74 9.09 -10.20
CA ILE A 424 23.49 8.09 -10.98
C ILE A 424 23.11 8.15 -12.47
N GLN A 425 21.87 8.51 -12.77
CA GLN A 425 21.41 8.63 -14.15
C GLN A 425 21.82 9.93 -14.83
N GLU A 426 21.98 11.03 -14.10
CA GLU A 426 22.47 12.31 -14.65
C GLU A 426 23.95 12.22 -15.06
N ASP A 427 24.76 11.51 -14.28
CA ASP A 427 26.19 11.27 -14.58
C ASP A 427 26.41 10.34 -15.79
N ASN A 428 25.43 9.48 -16.09
CA ASN A 428 25.44 8.59 -17.24
C ASN A 428 24.63 9.21 -18.39
N ALA A 429 25.25 10.11 -19.17
CA ALA A 429 24.69 10.54 -20.45
C ALA A 429 24.26 9.30 -21.25
N ALA A 430 22.98 9.21 -21.65
CA ALA A 430 22.50 8.03 -22.37
C ALA A 430 23.33 7.86 -23.64
N GLU A 431 24.09 6.78 -23.72
CA GLU A 431 24.70 6.35 -24.98
C GLU A 431 23.55 5.91 -25.90
N LEU A 432 23.13 6.83 -26.77
CA LEU A 432 22.26 6.55 -27.91
C LEU A 432 23.01 5.61 -28.87
N ASN A 433 22.88 4.31 -28.63
CA ASN A 433 23.31 3.29 -29.57
C ASN A 433 22.16 2.95 -30.52
N ALA A 434 22.49 2.55 -31.76
CA ALA A 434 21.54 2.17 -32.82
C ALA A 434 20.55 1.03 -32.47
N LYS A 435 20.58 0.49 -31.24
CA LYS A 435 19.77 -0.62 -30.73
C LYS A 435 18.85 -0.25 -29.54
N GLY A 436 18.78 1.01 -29.12
CA GLY A 436 17.83 1.50 -28.09
C GLY A 436 18.48 2.20 -26.88
N ILE A 437 17.64 2.72 -25.97
CA ILE A 437 18.07 3.42 -24.75
C ILE A 437 18.38 2.39 -23.66
N PHE A 438 19.63 2.39 -23.20
CA PHE A 438 20.08 1.58 -22.08
C PHE A 438 20.20 2.45 -20.82
N ILE A 439 19.67 1.95 -19.71
CA ILE A 439 19.80 2.59 -18.41
C ILE A 439 20.77 1.76 -17.57
N ARG A 440 21.80 2.43 -17.03
CA ARG A 440 22.70 1.88 -16.01
C ARG A 440 22.25 2.30 -14.64
N PHE A 441 22.28 1.36 -13.70
CA PHE A 441 21.91 1.62 -12.32
C PHE A 441 22.47 0.55 -11.38
N HIS A 442 22.41 0.82 -10.07
CA HIS A 442 22.83 -0.12 -9.05
C HIS A 442 21.62 -0.90 -8.51
N PRO A 443 21.50 -2.22 -8.80
CA PRO A 443 20.44 -3.08 -8.25
C PRO A 443 20.25 -3.00 -6.72
N PRO A 444 21.30 -2.82 -5.89
CA PRO A 444 21.13 -2.69 -4.44
C PRO A 444 20.19 -1.56 -4.02
N LEU A 445 20.10 -0.46 -4.78
CA LEU A 445 19.21 0.66 -4.47
C LEU A 445 17.73 0.28 -4.69
N PHE A 446 17.43 -0.43 -5.78
CA PHE A 446 16.10 -1.01 -6.00
C PHE A 446 15.74 -1.99 -4.89
N TRP A 447 16.66 -2.90 -4.54
CA TRP A 447 16.42 -3.86 -3.46
C TRP A 447 16.26 -3.20 -2.08
N ALA A 448 16.89 -2.07 -1.82
CA ALA A 448 16.70 -1.31 -0.60
C ALA A 448 15.27 -0.74 -0.48
N LEU A 449 14.58 -0.54 -1.61
CA LEU A 449 13.18 -0.14 -1.66
C LEU A 449 12.24 -1.35 -1.64
N VAL A 450 12.48 -2.38 -2.46
CA VAL A 450 11.58 -3.55 -2.67
C VAL A 450 11.61 -4.53 -1.48
N ASP A 451 12.77 -4.78 -0.89
CA ASP A 451 12.95 -5.70 0.25
C ASP A 451 13.73 -4.95 1.36
N PRO A 452 13.09 -3.99 2.05
CA PRO A 452 13.75 -3.23 3.08
C PRO A 452 13.93 -4.07 4.34
N LYS A 453 15.17 -4.14 4.85
CA LYS A 453 15.39 -4.61 6.22
C LYS A 453 14.87 -3.53 7.18
N ILE A 454 14.28 -3.91 8.31
CA ILE A 454 13.83 -2.91 9.30
C ILE A 454 14.98 -2.02 9.80
N SER A 455 16.22 -2.54 9.78
CA SER A 455 17.42 -1.78 10.12
C SER A 455 17.66 -0.59 9.20
N HIS A 456 17.06 -0.58 8.01
CA HIS A 456 17.15 0.53 7.05
C HIS A 456 16.21 1.71 7.40
N MET A 457 15.44 1.63 8.50
CA MET A 457 14.58 2.73 8.97
C MET A 457 15.32 3.81 9.79
N VAL A 458 16.62 3.65 10.08
CA VAL A 458 17.43 4.66 10.79
C VAL A 458 18.07 5.64 9.78
N PRO A 459 17.85 6.96 9.91
CA PRO A 459 18.58 7.97 9.13
C PRO A 459 20.08 7.93 9.45
N GLY A 460 20.94 7.90 8.43
CA GLY A 460 22.39 7.94 8.60
C GLY A 460 23.07 6.61 8.99
N SER A 461 22.34 5.51 9.06
CA SER A 461 22.93 4.16 9.13
C SER A 461 23.54 3.80 7.77
N ASP A 462 24.72 4.33 7.52
CA ASP A 462 25.57 3.96 6.39
C ASP A 462 25.78 2.44 6.37
N SER A 463 25.11 1.73 5.45
CA SER A 463 25.68 0.50 4.90
C SER A 463 26.83 0.87 3.96
N ARG A 464 27.87 1.51 4.50
CA ARG A 464 29.22 1.58 3.93
C ARG A 464 29.92 0.22 4.08
N GLY A 465 29.23 -0.83 3.67
CA GLY A 465 29.78 -2.18 3.55
C GLY A 465 30.26 -2.40 2.13
N SER A 466 31.53 -2.10 1.89
CA SER A 466 32.42 -2.67 0.86
C SER A 466 31.87 -2.88 -0.56
N ASN A 467 32.18 -1.93 -1.44
CA ASN A 467 32.83 -2.10 -2.76
C ASN A 467 32.77 -3.49 -3.45
N LEU A 468 32.03 -3.50 -4.57
CA LEU A 468 32.09 -4.32 -5.80
C LEU A 468 30.67 -4.76 -6.20
N PHE A 469 29.82 -3.80 -6.54
CA PHE A 469 28.52 -4.13 -7.13
C PHE A 469 28.59 -3.88 -8.63
N GLN A 470 28.22 -4.91 -9.40
CA GLN A 470 28.18 -4.84 -10.85
C GLN A 470 26.96 -4.02 -11.25
N ASP A 471 27.18 -2.95 -12.02
CA ASP A 471 26.10 -2.16 -12.58
C ASP A 471 25.20 -3.03 -13.44
N ALA A 472 23.89 -2.95 -13.20
CA ALA A 472 22.94 -3.55 -14.10
C ALA A 472 22.65 -2.58 -15.24
N THR A 473 22.53 -3.15 -16.44
CA THR A 473 22.06 -2.41 -17.61
C THR A 473 20.73 -3.01 -18.05
N ILE A 474 19.70 -2.19 -18.13
CA ILE A 474 18.38 -2.57 -18.65
C ILE A 474 18.11 -1.82 -19.95
N ARG A 475 17.58 -2.53 -20.95
CA ARG A 475 16.99 -1.88 -22.13
C ARG A 475 15.55 -1.57 -21.80
N VAL A 476 15.22 -0.29 -21.68
CA VAL A 476 13.84 0.13 -21.44
C VAL A 476 13.09 0.03 -22.76
N SER A 477 12.15 -0.92 -22.83
CA SER A 477 11.22 -1.06 -23.94
C SER A 477 9.81 -1.10 -23.39
N THR A 478 8.89 -0.44 -24.07
CA THR A 478 7.44 -0.62 -23.86
C THR A 478 6.89 -1.76 -24.71
N HIS A 479 7.68 -2.27 -25.67
CA HIS A 479 7.28 -3.31 -26.60
C HIS A 479 8.32 -4.44 -26.64
N TYR A 480 7.90 -5.65 -26.28
CA TYR A 480 8.68 -6.89 -26.37
C TYR A 480 8.14 -7.81 -27.46
N ILE A 481 6.88 -7.63 -27.86
CA ILE A 481 6.30 -8.21 -29.08
C ILE A 481 6.36 -7.15 -30.17
N GLN A 482 6.72 -7.56 -31.39
CA GLN A 482 6.79 -6.65 -32.53
C GLN A 482 5.36 -6.35 -33.01
N PRO A 483 4.91 -5.09 -33.01
CA PRO A 483 3.61 -4.75 -33.59
C PRO A 483 3.64 -5.07 -35.09
N LEU A 484 2.51 -5.52 -35.63
CA LEU A 484 2.32 -5.60 -37.07
C LEU A 484 2.41 -4.18 -37.62
N VAL A 485 3.52 -3.87 -38.29
CA VAL A 485 3.65 -2.61 -39.04
C VAL A 485 2.91 -2.86 -40.35
N GLU A 486 1.70 -2.31 -40.48
CA GLU A 486 1.09 -2.16 -41.79
C GLU A 486 1.96 -1.18 -42.59
N VAL A 487 2.85 -1.74 -43.40
CA VAL A 487 3.51 -0.98 -44.44
C VAL A 487 2.40 -0.64 -45.44
N GLN A 488 1.83 0.55 -45.34
CA GLN A 488 1.04 1.13 -46.42
C GLN A 488 1.97 1.33 -47.61
N ALA A 489 2.19 0.25 -48.37
CA ALA A 489 2.73 0.31 -49.70
C ALA A 489 1.61 0.85 -50.58
N GLU A 490 1.66 2.13 -50.90
CA GLU A 490 0.98 2.66 -52.07
C GLU A 490 1.50 1.89 -53.30
N GLN A 491 0.73 0.90 -53.79
CA GLN A 491 0.50 0.63 -55.23
C GLN A 491 -0.35 -0.65 -55.45
N SER A 492 -1.58 -0.39 -55.91
CA SER A 492 -2.19 -0.98 -57.11
C SER A 492 -2.25 -2.51 -57.31
N GLN A 493 -3.49 -3.01 -57.18
CA GLN A 493 -4.17 -4.04 -57.97
C GLN A 493 -3.85 -5.54 -57.78
N ASN A 494 -4.95 -6.24 -57.45
CA ASN A 494 -5.33 -7.61 -57.80
C ASN A 494 -4.40 -8.77 -57.41
N SER A 495 -4.69 -9.35 -56.25
CA SER A 495 -4.59 -10.81 -56.07
C SER A 495 -5.56 -11.26 -54.98
N GLU A 496 -6.48 -12.15 -55.31
CA GLU A 496 -7.30 -12.91 -54.35
C GLU A 496 -6.37 -13.59 -53.34
N SER A 497 -6.40 -13.12 -52.10
CA SER A 497 -5.68 -13.69 -50.97
C SER A 497 -6.65 -14.51 -50.14
N TYR A 498 -6.43 -15.82 -50.09
CA TYR A 498 -7.15 -16.76 -49.25
C TYR A 498 -6.99 -16.36 -47.77
N ASP A 499 -8.09 -16.05 -47.08
CA ASP A 499 -8.11 -15.73 -45.65
C ASP A 499 -8.26 -17.03 -44.82
N PRO A 500 -7.32 -17.39 -43.94
CA PRO A 500 -7.43 -18.56 -43.08
C PRO A 500 -8.51 -18.43 -41.99
N PHE A 501 -9.12 -17.24 -41.81
CA PHE A 501 -10.10 -16.94 -40.77
C PHE A 501 -11.56 -16.90 -41.25
N SER A 502 -11.85 -17.37 -42.46
CA SER A 502 -13.24 -17.59 -42.89
C SER A 502 -13.85 -18.80 -42.15
N LEU A 503 -14.25 -18.58 -40.91
CA LEU A 503 -15.16 -19.47 -40.18
C LEU A 503 -16.58 -19.26 -40.75
N ASP A 504 -17.22 -20.37 -41.11
CA ASP A 504 -18.59 -20.42 -41.60
C ASP A 504 -19.55 -19.97 -40.48
N ILE A 505 -19.91 -18.70 -40.50
CA ILE A 505 -20.82 -18.06 -39.54
C ILE A 505 -22.25 -18.48 -39.90
N GLY A 506 -22.61 -19.69 -39.50
CA GLY A 506 -23.98 -20.19 -39.57
C GLY A 506 -24.70 -20.23 -38.21
N THR A 507 -23.98 -20.28 -37.08
CA THR A 507 -24.59 -20.67 -35.80
C THR A 507 -23.91 -20.15 -34.51
N LEU A 508 -23.10 -19.09 -34.57
CA LEU A 508 -22.57 -18.44 -33.35
C LEU A 508 -23.07 -17.00 -33.27
N GLU A 509 -23.74 -16.67 -32.16
CA GLU A 509 -24.17 -15.30 -31.85
C GLU A 509 -22.98 -14.34 -31.96
N HIS A 510 -23.06 -13.45 -32.93
CA HIS A 510 -22.07 -12.41 -33.16
C HIS A 510 -22.04 -11.43 -31.98
N ILE A 511 -20.99 -11.53 -31.16
CA ILE A 511 -20.52 -10.37 -30.39
C ILE A 511 -19.59 -9.61 -31.31
N ASN A 512 -20.03 -8.44 -31.75
CA ASN A 512 -19.25 -7.56 -32.59
C ASN A 512 -18.10 -6.96 -31.76
N LEU A 513 -16.85 -7.31 -32.10
CA LEU A 513 -15.66 -6.83 -31.39
C LEU A 513 -15.46 -5.31 -31.55
N ASP A 514 -16.03 -4.70 -32.59
CA ASP A 514 -15.95 -3.25 -32.82
C ASP A 514 -16.71 -2.44 -31.74
N ASP A 515 -17.72 -3.04 -31.09
CA ASP A 515 -18.42 -2.42 -29.95
C ASP A 515 -17.59 -2.48 -28.65
N ILE A 516 -16.55 -3.33 -28.58
CA ILE A 516 -15.67 -3.49 -27.41
C ILE A 516 -14.51 -2.48 -27.46
N PHE A 517 -14.00 -2.15 -28.65
CA PHE A 517 -12.83 -1.28 -28.81
C PHE A 517 -13.16 0.22 -28.96
N ALA A 518 -14.41 0.60 -29.24
CA ALA A 518 -14.83 2.00 -29.25
C ALA A 518 -14.76 2.68 -27.86
N ASN A 519 -14.66 1.91 -26.78
CA ASN A 519 -14.67 2.40 -25.39
C ASN A 519 -13.26 2.59 -24.75
N TRP A 520 -12.17 2.45 -25.51
CA TRP A 520 -10.80 2.43 -24.96
C TRP A 520 -9.96 3.69 -25.21
N THR A 521 -10.60 4.82 -25.51
CA THR A 521 -9.93 6.15 -25.52
C THR A 521 -10.75 7.20 -24.77
N PRO A 522 -10.34 7.64 -23.57
CA PRO A 522 -10.88 8.86 -23.01
C PRO A 522 -10.18 10.06 -23.66
N HIS A 523 -10.89 10.75 -24.55
CA HIS A 523 -10.61 12.14 -24.87
C HIS A 523 -11.08 12.99 -23.68
N LEU A 524 -10.15 13.63 -22.99
CA LEU A 524 -10.43 14.69 -22.03
C LEU A 524 -10.17 16.02 -22.73
N ASP A 525 -11.20 16.55 -23.36
CA ASP A 525 -11.39 17.98 -23.57
C ASP A 525 -12.90 18.25 -23.51
N GLU A 526 -13.27 19.30 -22.77
CA GLU A 526 -14.62 19.88 -22.55
C GLU A 526 -15.49 19.32 -21.40
N MET A 527 -15.23 19.81 -20.17
CA MET A 527 -16.07 20.72 -19.35
C MET A 527 -15.78 20.60 -17.85
#